data_AF-X1IQ21-F1
#
_entry.id   AF-X1IQ21-F1
#
_cell.length_a   1.000
_cell.length_b   1.000
_cell.length_c   1.000
_cell.angle_alpha   90.00
_cell.angle_beta   90.00
_cell.angle_gamma   90.00
#
_symmetry.space_group_name_H-M   'P 1'
#
loop_
_entity.id
_entity.type
_entity.pdbx_description
1 polymer ?
#
loop_
_entity_poly.entity_id
_entity_poly.type
_entity_poly.pdbx_seq_one_letter_code
_entity_poly.pdbx_strand_id
1 'polypeptide(L)'
;GSMFSLIMLDIDLFKAYNDIYGHLAGDDVLRRIGRYLESSIRSIDLAFRYGGEEFAIILPETRLDVAVRVAERIRKTIESKTSSRAMPITISLGIANWPTDGVMKEEIIARADAALYRAKQAGRNRTCLSSDEVNTETPNISTELEARPRALSIIYALAATVDAKDHYTYGHSRKVSDYSAAMAEALGLPQDRIATIRAASLLHDIGKVGIPDSILSKQGPLTDEEWEPVKVHPKLGVEILRHITDLVNCLPAILHHHERYDGKGYPS
;
A
#
# COMPACT_ATOMS: atom_id res chain seq x y z
N GLY A 1 -10.93 -5.54 -13.48
CA GLY A 1 -11.62 -6.31 -12.43
C GLY A 1 -12.92 -5.62 -12.08
N SER A 2 -13.88 -6.35 -11.48
CA SER A 2 -15.07 -5.75 -10.86
C SER A 2 -14.72 -5.12 -9.51
N MET A 3 -15.51 -4.12 -9.09
CA MET A 3 -15.32 -3.40 -7.82
C MET A 3 -15.33 -4.36 -6.63
N PHE A 4 -14.56 -4.06 -5.58
CA PHE A 4 -14.58 -4.81 -4.32
C PHE A 4 -14.32 -3.88 -3.14
N SER A 5 -14.77 -4.32 -1.95
CA SER A 5 -14.44 -3.66 -0.69
C SER A 5 -13.47 -4.51 0.13
N LEU A 6 -12.51 -3.86 0.78
CA LEU A 6 -11.60 -4.44 1.76
C LEU A 6 -12.00 -3.96 3.16
N ILE A 7 -12.15 -4.90 4.09
CA ILE A 7 -12.30 -4.62 5.52
C ILE A 7 -11.03 -5.10 6.23
N MET A 8 -10.37 -4.19 6.93
CA MET A 8 -9.32 -4.50 7.91
C MET A 8 -9.96 -4.55 9.30
N LEU A 9 -9.65 -5.57 10.08
CA LEU A 9 -10.21 -5.82 11.39
C LEU A 9 -9.08 -6.10 12.38
N ASP A 10 -9.22 -5.56 13.59
CA ASP A 10 -8.32 -5.85 14.71
C ASP A 10 -9.11 -6.11 15.99
N ILE A 11 -8.59 -7.01 16.81
CA ILE A 11 -9.19 -7.37 18.10
C ILE A 11 -8.76 -6.37 19.18
N ASP A 12 -9.74 -5.65 19.72
CA ASP A 12 -9.48 -4.62 20.70
C ASP A 12 -8.88 -5.20 21.99
N LEU A 13 -7.76 -4.61 22.43
CA LEU A 13 -7.08 -4.95 23.70
C LEU A 13 -6.65 -6.43 23.80
N PHE A 14 -6.38 -7.09 22.69
CA PHE A 14 -6.05 -8.52 22.66
C PHE A 14 -4.79 -8.86 23.46
N LYS A 15 -3.75 -8.01 23.39
CA LYS A 15 -2.57 -8.14 24.26
C LYS A 15 -2.94 -8.15 25.75
N ALA A 16 -3.75 -7.20 26.21
CA ALA A 16 -4.18 -7.14 27.60
C ALA A 16 -5.02 -8.37 28.00
N TYR A 17 -5.84 -8.89 27.10
CA TYR A 17 -6.54 -10.15 27.32
C TYR A 17 -5.56 -11.32 27.48
N ASN A 18 -4.53 -11.42 26.64
CA ASN A 18 -3.49 -12.45 26.77
C ASN A 18 -2.68 -12.32 28.06
N ASP A 19 -2.37 -11.09 28.49
CA ASP A 19 -1.63 -10.84 29.73
C ASP A 19 -2.43 -11.30 30.97
N ILE A 20 -3.77 -11.25 30.90
CA ILE A 20 -4.67 -11.66 31.99
C ILE A 20 -4.99 -13.16 31.96
N TYR A 21 -5.30 -13.72 30.78
CA TYR A 21 -5.84 -15.07 30.64
C TYR A 21 -4.88 -16.08 29.99
N GLY A 22 -3.70 -15.63 29.55
CA GLY A 22 -2.68 -16.43 28.89
C GLY A 22 -2.94 -16.65 27.39
N HIS A 23 -1.87 -16.94 26.65
CA HIS A 23 -1.91 -17.09 25.19
C HIS A 23 -2.84 -18.21 24.70
N LEU A 24 -3.00 -19.31 25.45
CA LEU A 24 -3.93 -20.39 25.09
C LEU A 24 -5.39 -19.90 25.04
N ALA A 25 -5.78 -18.99 25.96
CA ALA A 25 -7.08 -18.37 25.93
C ALA A 25 -7.23 -17.39 24.75
N GLY A 26 -6.14 -16.73 24.36
CA GLY A 26 -6.06 -15.91 23.14
C GLY A 26 -6.29 -16.71 21.87
N ASP A 27 -5.64 -17.87 21.74
CA ASP A 27 -5.84 -18.79 20.61
C ASP A 27 -7.30 -19.22 20.47
N ASP A 28 -7.98 -19.47 21.59
CA ASP A 28 -9.41 -19.78 21.59
C ASP A 28 -10.29 -18.60 21.14
N VAL A 29 -9.90 -17.38 21.48
CA VAL A 29 -10.57 -16.16 20.98
C VAL A 29 -10.39 -16.05 19.47
N LEU A 30 -9.16 -16.22 18.96
CA LEU A 30 -8.87 -16.16 17.53
C LEU A 30 -9.66 -17.21 16.74
N ARG A 31 -9.72 -18.46 17.23
CA ARG A 31 -10.53 -19.54 16.61
C ARG A 31 -12.01 -19.20 16.57
N ARG A 32 -12.56 -18.62 17.65
CA ARG A 32 -13.98 -18.24 17.71
C ARG A 32 -14.28 -17.08 16.76
N ILE A 33 -13.41 -16.08 16.73
CA ILE A 33 -13.54 -14.95 15.80
C ILE A 33 -13.54 -15.45 14.36
N GLY A 34 -12.63 -16.35 13.98
CA GLY A 34 -12.65 -16.97 12.65
C GLY A 34 -14.02 -17.56 12.29
N ARG A 35 -14.63 -18.34 13.18
CA ARG A 35 -15.99 -18.91 12.96
C ARG A 35 -17.07 -17.84 12.87
N TYR A 36 -16.96 -16.78 13.67
CA TYR A 36 -17.90 -15.65 13.61
C TYR A 36 -17.77 -14.87 12.31
N LEU A 37 -16.56 -14.72 11.77
CA LEU A 37 -16.33 -14.14 10.45
C LEU A 37 -16.96 -15.00 9.35
N GLU A 38 -16.64 -16.30 9.31
CA GLU A 38 -17.16 -17.25 8.31
C GLU A 38 -18.70 -17.28 8.28
N SER A 39 -19.35 -17.26 9.45
CA SER A 39 -20.82 -17.24 9.54
C SER A 39 -21.43 -15.87 9.24
N SER A 40 -20.62 -14.81 9.19
CA SER A 40 -21.07 -13.43 8.96
C SER A 40 -20.82 -12.94 7.53
N ILE A 41 -20.22 -13.75 6.65
CA ILE A 41 -19.92 -13.39 5.25
C ILE A 41 -20.53 -14.41 4.29
N ARG A 42 -20.59 -14.07 3.00
CA ARG A 42 -21.11 -14.95 1.93
C ARG A 42 -20.03 -15.95 1.50
N SER A 43 -20.43 -17.00 0.80
CA SER A 43 -19.50 -18.02 0.28
C SER A 43 -18.50 -17.49 -0.77
N ILE A 44 -18.79 -16.36 -1.41
CA ILE A 44 -17.88 -15.69 -2.37
C ILE A 44 -16.95 -14.67 -1.70
N ASP A 45 -17.28 -14.28 -0.47
CA ASP A 45 -16.44 -13.37 0.31
C ASP A 45 -15.24 -14.14 0.86
N LEU A 46 -14.11 -13.46 1.01
CA LEU A 46 -12.86 -14.09 1.44
C LEU A 46 -12.41 -13.48 2.76
N ALA A 47 -12.23 -14.31 3.79
CA ALA A 47 -11.66 -13.89 5.07
C ALA A 47 -10.30 -14.53 5.29
N PHE A 48 -9.36 -13.73 5.78
CA PHE A 48 -7.98 -14.13 6.05
C PHE A 48 -7.55 -13.65 7.43
N ARG A 49 -6.70 -14.42 8.09
CA ARG A 49 -5.90 -13.90 9.20
C ARG A 49 -4.69 -13.19 8.60
N TYR A 50 -4.63 -11.88 8.80
CA TYR A 50 -3.60 -11.02 8.19
C TYR A 50 -2.36 -10.91 9.08
N GLY A 51 -2.57 -10.87 10.40
CA GLY A 51 -1.52 -10.73 11.40
C GLY A 51 -1.80 -11.54 12.67
N GLY A 52 -1.12 -11.17 13.76
CA GLY A 52 -1.28 -11.83 15.06
C GLY A 52 -2.72 -11.76 15.57
N GLU A 53 -3.28 -10.55 15.62
CA GLU A 53 -4.65 -10.26 16.09
C GLU A 53 -5.51 -9.58 15.02
N GLU A 54 -5.03 -9.59 13.78
CA GLU A 54 -5.60 -8.85 12.66
C GLU A 54 -6.19 -9.77 11.59
N PHE A 55 -7.31 -9.36 11.00
CA PHE A 55 -8.00 -10.07 9.93
C PHE A 55 -8.30 -9.15 8.75
N ALA A 56 -8.32 -9.75 7.55
CA ALA A 56 -8.68 -9.10 6.31
C ALA A 56 -9.90 -9.77 5.70
N ILE A 57 -10.86 -8.98 5.20
CA ILE A 57 -12.03 -9.50 4.49
C ILE A 57 -12.14 -8.78 3.15
N ILE A 58 -12.15 -9.56 2.06
CA ILE A 58 -12.40 -9.06 0.71
C ILE A 58 -13.84 -9.40 0.36
N LEU A 59 -14.60 -8.39 -0.05
CA LEU A 59 -15.99 -8.49 -0.48
C LEU A 59 -16.05 -8.19 -1.99
N PRO A 60 -15.98 -9.21 -2.87
CA PRO A 60 -16.11 -9.02 -4.32
C PRO A 60 -17.47 -8.40 -4.66
N GLU A 61 -17.51 -7.59 -5.71
CA GLU A 61 -18.73 -6.97 -6.26
C GLU A 61 -19.55 -6.19 -5.22
N THR A 62 -18.87 -5.69 -4.20
CA THR A 62 -19.50 -5.06 -3.04
C THR A 62 -19.13 -3.59 -2.96
N ARG A 63 -20.14 -2.73 -2.94
CA ARG A 63 -20.02 -1.29 -2.72
C ARG A 63 -19.76 -0.98 -1.26
N LEU A 64 -19.19 0.19 -1.00
CA LEU A 64 -18.90 0.69 0.34
C LEU A 64 -20.11 0.63 1.29
N ASP A 65 -21.30 1.07 0.86
CA ASP A 65 -22.51 1.09 1.71
C ASP A 65 -22.97 -0.32 2.16
N VAL A 66 -22.76 -1.33 1.31
CA VAL A 66 -23.04 -2.72 1.63
C VAL A 66 -21.93 -3.29 2.51
N ALA A 67 -20.67 -2.95 2.24
CA ALA A 67 -19.52 -3.36 3.06
C ALA A 67 -19.65 -2.89 4.50
N VAL A 68 -20.15 -1.66 4.72
CA VAL A 68 -20.47 -1.13 6.07
C VAL A 68 -21.46 -2.02 6.80
N ARG A 69 -22.51 -2.49 6.13
CA ARG A 69 -23.50 -3.37 6.75
C ARG A 69 -22.90 -4.71 7.13
N VAL A 70 -21.99 -5.25 6.31
CA VAL A 70 -21.25 -6.48 6.60
C VAL A 70 -20.33 -6.28 7.81
N ALA A 71 -19.55 -5.20 7.83
CA ALA A 71 -18.67 -4.84 8.94
C ALA A 71 -19.42 -4.66 10.26
N GLU A 72 -20.53 -3.90 10.26
CA GLU A 72 -21.35 -3.71 11.46
C GLU A 72 -22.05 -5.00 11.92
N ARG A 73 -22.45 -5.87 10.99
CA ARG A 73 -22.96 -7.20 11.33
C ARG A 73 -21.89 -8.03 12.05
N ILE A 74 -20.66 -8.06 11.53
CA ILE A 74 -19.54 -8.75 12.15
C ILE A 74 -19.27 -8.18 13.55
N ARG A 75 -19.14 -6.86 13.65
CA ARG A 75 -18.88 -6.15 14.91
C ARG A 75 -19.89 -6.48 15.98
N LYS A 76 -21.18 -6.34 15.68
CA LYS A 76 -22.28 -6.63 16.61
C LYS A 76 -22.37 -8.12 16.96
N THR A 77 -22.05 -9.01 16.02
CA THR A 77 -22.02 -10.46 16.28
C THR A 77 -20.93 -10.80 17.28
N ILE A 78 -19.73 -10.27 17.11
CA ILE A 78 -18.62 -10.52 18.04
C ILE A 78 -18.92 -9.89 19.40
N GLU A 79 -19.30 -8.61 19.44
CA GLU A 79 -19.68 -7.90 20.66
C GLU A 79 -20.73 -8.68 21.46
N SER A 80 -21.85 -9.07 20.84
CA SER A 80 -22.93 -9.79 21.53
C SER A 80 -22.51 -11.17 22.03
N LYS A 81 -21.70 -11.91 21.26
CA LYS A 81 -21.26 -13.27 21.61
C LYS A 81 -20.16 -13.31 22.66
N THR A 82 -19.50 -12.18 22.93
CA THR A 82 -18.40 -12.07 23.90
C THR A 82 -18.77 -11.22 25.12
N SER A 83 -19.90 -10.50 25.10
CA SER A 83 -20.37 -9.59 26.15
C SER A 83 -20.51 -10.24 27.53
N SER A 84 -20.82 -11.53 27.62
CA SER A 84 -21.02 -12.22 28.91
C SER A 84 -19.72 -12.60 29.63
N ARG A 85 -18.57 -12.13 29.15
CA ARG A 85 -17.25 -12.40 29.72
C ARG A 85 -16.86 -11.31 30.72
N ALA A 86 -16.02 -11.68 31.68
CA ALA A 86 -15.41 -10.73 32.62
C ALA A 86 -14.61 -9.63 31.89
N MET A 87 -13.99 -9.99 30.76
CA MET A 87 -13.43 -9.04 29.79
C MET A 87 -14.11 -9.27 28.43
N PRO A 88 -15.07 -8.43 28.03
CA PRO A 88 -15.67 -8.48 26.71
C PRO A 88 -14.63 -8.28 25.62
N ILE A 89 -14.78 -8.96 24.49
CA ILE A 89 -13.92 -8.81 23.33
C ILE A 89 -14.68 -8.04 22.25
N THR A 90 -14.18 -6.89 21.87
CA THR A 90 -14.71 -6.10 20.75
C THR A 90 -13.69 -6.05 19.62
N ILE A 91 -14.11 -5.51 18.48
CA ILE A 91 -13.24 -5.33 17.32
C ILE A 91 -13.39 -3.92 16.76
N SER A 92 -12.29 -3.40 16.22
CA SER A 92 -12.28 -2.19 15.41
C SER A 92 -12.15 -2.57 13.94
N LEU A 93 -12.85 -1.86 13.05
CA LEU A 93 -12.84 -2.14 11.61
C LEU A 93 -12.57 -0.87 10.79
N GLY A 94 -11.78 -1.01 9.74
CA GLY A 94 -11.55 -0.01 8.71
C GLY A 94 -11.95 -0.53 7.34
N ILE A 95 -12.64 0.29 6.55
CA ILE A 95 -13.13 -0.11 5.21
C ILE A 95 -12.54 0.78 4.13
N ALA A 96 -12.12 0.17 3.02
CA ALA A 96 -11.82 0.85 1.76
C ALA A 96 -12.46 0.12 0.58
N ASN A 97 -12.73 0.83 -0.50
CA ASN A 97 -13.40 0.35 -1.71
C ASN A 97 -12.53 0.60 -2.94
N TRP A 98 -12.24 -0.45 -3.71
CA TRP A 98 -11.58 -0.33 -5.01
C TRP A 98 -12.63 -0.16 -6.12
N PRO A 99 -12.47 0.80 -7.04
CA PRO A 99 -11.32 1.70 -7.22
C PRO A 99 -11.44 3.06 -6.53
N THR A 100 -12.51 3.33 -5.77
CA THR A 100 -12.83 4.67 -5.24
C THR A 100 -11.74 5.22 -4.31
N ASP A 101 -11.14 4.38 -3.48
CA ASP A 101 -10.14 4.77 -2.48
C ASP A 101 -8.70 4.58 -2.96
N GLY A 102 -8.52 4.05 -4.17
CA GLY A 102 -7.22 3.73 -4.74
C GLY A 102 -7.37 2.74 -5.88
N VAL A 103 -6.44 2.77 -6.83
CA VAL A 103 -6.40 1.82 -7.95
C VAL A 103 -5.36 0.73 -7.74
N MET A 104 -4.38 0.98 -6.86
CA MET A 104 -3.32 0.04 -6.51
C MET A 104 -3.65 -0.72 -5.22
N LYS A 105 -3.15 -1.96 -5.09
CA LYS A 105 -3.38 -2.79 -3.91
C LYS A 105 -2.87 -2.13 -2.62
N GLU A 106 -1.72 -1.45 -2.68
CA GLU A 106 -1.12 -0.79 -1.52
C GLU A 106 -1.93 0.42 -1.06
N GLU A 107 -2.62 1.11 -1.98
CA GLU A 107 -3.50 2.23 -1.65
C GLU A 107 -4.73 1.73 -0.92
N ILE A 108 -5.36 0.65 -1.41
CA ILE A 108 -6.54 0.06 -0.79
C ILE A 108 -6.22 -0.46 0.62
N ILE A 109 -5.10 -1.15 0.79
CA ILE A 109 -4.65 -1.62 2.11
C ILE A 109 -4.39 -0.43 3.03
N ALA A 110 -3.61 0.57 2.59
CA ALA A 110 -3.28 1.73 3.41
C ALA A 110 -4.52 2.54 3.82
N ARG A 111 -5.54 2.64 2.96
CA ARG A 111 -6.79 3.34 3.27
C ARG A 111 -7.64 2.60 4.28
N ALA A 112 -7.74 1.28 4.14
CA ALA A 112 -8.47 0.45 5.10
C ALA A 112 -7.76 0.45 6.47
N ASP A 113 -6.42 0.40 6.49
CA ASP A 113 -5.62 0.48 7.71
C ASP A 113 -5.74 1.84 8.41
N ALA A 114 -5.66 2.95 7.66
CA ALA A 114 -5.89 4.28 8.22
C ALA A 114 -7.30 4.44 8.83
N ALA A 115 -8.31 3.84 8.20
CA ALA A 115 -9.67 3.80 8.75
C ALA A 115 -9.74 2.94 10.03
N LEU A 116 -9.06 1.78 10.06
CA LEU A 116 -8.98 0.93 11.24
C LEU A 116 -8.29 1.65 12.41
N TYR A 117 -7.21 2.37 12.13
CA TYR A 117 -6.52 3.18 13.10
C TYR A 117 -7.43 4.27 13.69
N ARG A 118 -8.22 4.95 12.85
CA ARG A 118 -9.24 5.91 13.32
C ARG A 118 -10.29 5.26 14.20
N ALA A 119 -10.76 4.06 13.85
CA ALA A 119 -11.67 3.31 14.70
C ALA A 119 -11.08 3.04 16.09
N LYS A 120 -9.79 2.66 16.15
CA LYS A 120 -9.06 2.46 17.42
C LYS A 120 -8.93 3.75 18.22
N GLN A 121 -8.55 4.86 17.59
CA GLN A 121 -8.38 6.16 18.26
C GLN A 121 -9.69 6.76 18.76
N ALA A 122 -10.78 6.62 18.00
CA ALA A 122 -12.06 7.21 18.35
C ALA A 122 -12.79 6.49 19.50
N GLY A 123 -12.20 5.43 20.07
CA GLY A 123 -12.73 4.71 21.22
C GLY A 123 -12.99 3.22 20.99
N ARG A 124 -12.48 2.64 19.88
CA ARG A 124 -12.63 1.22 19.53
C ARG A 124 -14.07 0.79 19.31
N ASN A 125 -14.30 -0.52 19.14
CA ASN A 125 -15.62 -1.14 18.94
C ASN A 125 -16.48 -0.41 17.91
N ARG A 126 -15.92 -0.11 16.74
CA ARG A 126 -16.60 0.63 15.68
C ARG A 126 -16.02 0.35 14.30
N THR A 127 -16.79 0.75 13.31
CA THR A 127 -16.39 0.78 11.91
C THR A 127 -16.09 2.21 11.48
N CYS A 128 -14.97 2.43 10.79
CA CYS A 128 -14.66 3.68 10.12
C CYS A 128 -14.43 3.45 8.63
N LEU A 129 -14.77 4.42 7.80
CA LEU A 129 -14.58 4.41 6.36
C LEU A 129 -13.32 5.17 6.00
N SER A 130 -12.65 4.77 4.93
CA SER A 130 -11.58 5.51 4.26
C SER A 130 -11.92 6.99 4.02
N SER A 131 -13.20 7.29 3.77
CA SER A 131 -13.74 8.61 3.47
C SER A 131 -14.09 9.48 4.69
N ASP A 132 -14.10 8.95 5.92
CA ASP A 132 -14.45 9.80 7.08
C ASP A 132 -13.34 10.83 7.33
N GLU A 133 -13.68 12.12 7.29
CA GLU A 133 -12.75 13.22 7.56
C GLU A 133 -12.37 13.30 9.05
N VAL A 134 -11.12 13.67 9.31
CA VAL A 134 -10.59 13.90 10.66
C VAL A 134 -11.12 15.24 11.19
N ASN A 135 -12.13 15.20 12.06
CA ASN A 135 -12.48 16.34 12.92
C ASN A 135 -11.82 16.15 14.28
N THR A 136 -10.52 16.42 14.40
CA THR A 136 -9.88 16.63 15.70
C THR A 136 -8.75 17.63 15.59
N GLU A 137 -8.94 18.76 16.27
CA GLU A 137 -7.89 19.70 16.67
C GLU A 137 -6.75 18.96 17.38
N THR A 138 -5.52 19.32 17.02
CA THR A 138 -4.24 18.67 17.34
C THR A 138 -3.85 18.76 18.83
N PRO A 139 -2.95 17.89 19.34
CA PRO A 139 -1.54 18.31 19.40
C PRO A 139 -0.52 17.22 19.03
N ASN A 140 0.33 17.55 18.05
CA ASN A 140 1.73 17.14 17.86
C ASN A 140 2.16 15.71 18.25
N ILE A 141 1.80 14.72 17.42
CA ILE A 141 2.70 13.64 16.96
C ILE A 141 2.47 13.45 15.44
N SER A 142 2.40 14.57 14.73
CA SER A 142 2.10 14.66 13.31
C SER A 142 3.39 15.00 12.56
N THR A 143 3.95 14.03 11.82
CA THR A 143 4.67 14.24 10.54
C THR A 143 5.26 12.95 10.00
N GLU A 144 4.47 11.89 9.77
CA GLU A 144 4.99 10.81 8.89
C GLU A 144 3.94 10.03 8.10
N LEU A 145 2.67 9.96 8.54
CA LEU A 145 1.64 9.21 7.80
C LEU A 145 0.46 10.03 7.24
N GLU A 146 0.22 11.26 7.70
CA GLU A 146 -0.94 12.06 7.27
C GLU A 146 -0.66 12.99 6.08
N ALA A 147 0.59 13.08 5.65
CA ALA A 147 0.98 13.73 4.40
C ALA A 147 1.52 12.68 3.44
N ARG A 148 0.65 11.87 2.81
CA ARG A 148 1.00 11.38 1.47
C ARG A 148 0.56 12.49 0.49
N PRO A 149 1.47 13.39 0.05
CA PRO A 149 1.10 14.47 -0.84
C PRO A 149 0.45 13.89 -2.10
N ARG A 150 -0.45 14.63 -2.76
CA ARG A 150 -0.97 14.29 -4.11
C ARG A 150 0.16 13.92 -5.08
N ALA A 151 1.38 14.37 -4.83
CA ALA A 151 2.60 13.96 -5.49
C ALA A 151 2.86 12.44 -5.44
N LEU A 152 2.63 11.75 -4.31
CA LEU A 152 2.86 10.30 -4.22
C LEU A 152 1.88 9.48 -5.07
N SER A 153 0.62 9.87 -5.16
CA SER A 153 -0.34 9.19 -6.06
C SER A 153 0.02 9.42 -7.52
N ILE A 154 0.55 10.60 -7.88
CA ILE A 154 1.07 10.87 -9.22
C ILE A 154 2.31 10.01 -9.49
N ILE A 155 3.25 9.90 -8.54
CA ILE A 155 4.45 9.07 -8.66
C ILE A 155 4.07 7.60 -8.90
N TYR A 156 3.13 7.05 -8.13
CA TYR A 156 2.68 5.67 -8.34
C TYR A 156 1.92 5.48 -9.65
N ALA A 157 1.11 6.44 -10.09
CA ALA A 157 0.44 6.38 -11.40
C ALA A 157 1.45 6.38 -12.56
N LEU A 158 2.48 7.22 -12.48
CA LEU A 158 3.56 7.26 -13.46
C LEU A 158 4.35 5.94 -13.46
N ALA A 159 4.76 5.44 -12.29
CA ALA A 159 5.47 4.17 -12.17
C ALA A 159 4.66 3.00 -12.75
N ALA A 160 3.36 2.93 -12.45
CA ALA A 160 2.49 1.89 -12.99
C ALA A 160 2.30 1.99 -14.51
N THR A 161 2.36 3.20 -15.09
CA THR A 161 2.32 3.40 -16.54
C THR A 161 3.54 2.76 -17.22
N VAL A 162 4.71 2.82 -16.58
CA VAL A 162 5.95 2.18 -17.06
C VAL A 162 5.87 0.68 -16.95
N ASP A 163 5.52 0.18 -15.76
CA ASP A 163 5.39 -1.25 -15.48
C ASP A 163 4.35 -1.91 -16.43
N ALA A 164 3.32 -1.19 -16.87
CA ALA A 164 2.35 -1.69 -17.84
C ALA A 164 2.92 -1.79 -19.26
N LYS A 165 3.89 -0.95 -19.61
CA LYS A 165 4.53 -0.94 -20.94
C LYS A 165 5.68 -1.94 -21.03
N ASP A 166 6.42 -2.12 -19.94
CA ASP A 166 7.50 -3.09 -19.83
C ASP A 166 6.92 -4.48 -19.52
N HIS A 167 6.81 -5.33 -20.55
CA HIS A 167 6.34 -6.72 -20.43
C HIS A 167 7.17 -7.55 -19.42
N TYR A 168 8.35 -7.07 -19.01
CA TYR A 168 9.27 -7.85 -18.22
C TYR A 168 9.00 -7.84 -16.72
N THR A 169 8.24 -6.89 -16.13
CA THR A 169 8.06 -6.91 -14.66
C THR A 169 6.91 -6.06 -14.10
N TYR A 170 5.85 -6.71 -13.64
CA TYR A 170 4.90 -6.11 -12.70
C TYR A 170 5.58 -5.92 -11.33
N GLY A 171 5.80 -4.67 -10.90
CA GLY A 171 6.35 -4.35 -9.58
C GLY A 171 7.88 -4.40 -9.46
N HIS A 172 8.63 -4.35 -10.57
CA HIS A 172 10.09 -4.22 -10.52
C HIS A 172 10.52 -2.90 -9.90
N SER A 173 9.95 -1.80 -10.39
CA SER A 173 10.22 -0.46 -9.91
C SER A 173 10.02 -0.36 -8.38
N ARG A 174 9.02 -1.09 -7.86
CA ARG A 174 8.79 -1.22 -6.41
C ARG A 174 9.90 -1.99 -5.69
N LYS A 175 10.29 -3.17 -6.17
CA LYS A 175 11.38 -3.96 -5.56
C LYS A 175 12.68 -3.19 -5.55
N VAL A 176 13.02 -2.51 -6.65
CA VAL A 176 14.21 -1.64 -6.73
C VAL A 176 14.10 -0.53 -5.67
N SER A 177 12.97 0.16 -5.58
CA SER A 177 12.73 1.18 -4.56
C SER A 177 12.88 0.65 -3.13
N ASP A 178 12.30 -0.51 -2.82
CA ASP A 178 12.36 -1.10 -1.48
C ASP A 178 13.80 -1.46 -1.10
N TYR A 179 14.56 -2.08 -2.01
CA TYR A 179 15.97 -2.41 -1.75
C TYR A 179 16.86 -1.17 -1.69
N SER A 180 16.67 -0.19 -2.57
CA SER A 180 17.40 1.08 -2.55
C SER A 180 17.16 1.85 -1.24
N ALA A 181 15.92 1.84 -0.74
CA ALA A 181 15.57 2.46 0.54
C ALA A 181 16.22 1.73 1.72
N ALA A 182 16.12 0.40 1.77
CA ALA A 182 16.73 -0.39 2.84
C ALA A 182 18.25 -0.21 2.90
N MET A 183 18.92 -0.12 1.75
CA MET A 183 20.35 0.21 1.68
C MET A 183 20.64 1.63 2.18
N ALA A 184 19.83 2.62 1.78
CA ALA A 184 19.98 4.00 2.24
C ALA A 184 19.81 4.13 3.76
N GLU A 185 18.84 3.41 4.33
CA GLU A 185 18.59 3.33 5.77
C GLU A 185 19.78 2.67 6.51
N ALA A 186 20.31 1.56 5.99
CA ALA A 186 21.47 0.88 6.56
C ALA A 186 22.75 1.74 6.53
N LEU A 187 22.86 2.65 5.54
CA LEU A 187 23.94 3.62 5.44
C LEU A 187 23.75 4.85 6.36
N GLY A 188 22.64 4.93 7.09
CA GLY A 188 22.34 6.06 7.98
C GLY A 188 22.03 7.36 7.25
N LEU A 189 21.50 7.28 6.02
CA LEU A 189 21.13 8.49 5.27
C LEU A 189 19.94 9.22 5.92
N PRO A 190 19.88 10.55 5.82
CA PRO A 190 18.72 11.33 6.27
C PRO A 190 17.40 10.91 5.60
N GLN A 191 16.28 11.08 6.30
CA GLN A 191 14.95 10.63 5.83
C GLN A 191 14.52 11.32 4.52
N ASP A 192 14.85 12.60 4.32
CA ASP A 192 14.60 13.34 3.08
C ASP A 192 15.38 12.74 1.89
N ARG A 193 16.59 12.25 2.14
CA ARG A 193 17.42 11.56 1.14
C ARG A 193 16.86 10.17 0.83
N ILE A 194 16.40 9.44 1.84
CA ILE A 194 15.72 8.14 1.65
C ILE A 194 14.45 8.31 0.82
N ALA A 195 13.64 9.33 1.12
CA ALA A 195 12.43 9.66 0.35
C ALA A 195 12.75 9.99 -1.12
N THR A 196 13.81 10.77 -1.35
CA THR A 196 14.31 11.08 -2.71
C THR A 196 14.73 9.81 -3.45
N ILE A 197 15.47 8.91 -2.79
CA ILE A 197 15.90 7.64 -3.38
C ILE A 197 14.69 6.76 -3.73
N ARG A 198 13.71 6.64 -2.83
CA ARG A 198 12.46 5.91 -3.10
C ARG A 198 11.74 6.43 -4.35
N ALA A 199 11.55 7.75 -4.43
CA ALA A 199 10.88 8.36 -5.57
C ALA A 199 11.68 8.19 -6.87
N ALA A 200 13.00 8.38 -6.85
CA ALA A 200 13.86 8.18 -8.01
C ALA A 200 13.85 6.72 -8.48
N SER A 201 13.94 5.75 -7.58
CA SER A 201 13.89 4.32 -7.90
C SER A 201 12.53 3.89 -8.44
N LEU A 202 11.41 4.49 -8.01
CA LEU A 202 10.10 4.19 -8.59
C LEU A 202 9.95 4.71 -10.03
N LEU A 203 10.64 5.80 -10.37
CA LEU A 203 10.46 6.52 -11.62
C LEU A 203 11.64 6.38 -12.59
N HIS A 204 12.71 5.67 -12.23
CA HIS A 204 13.96 5.62 -12.99
C HIS A 204 13.74 5.24 -14.47
N ASP A 205 12.82 4.31 -14.72
CA ASP A 205 12.50 3.79 -16.04
C ASP A 205 11.36 4.54 -16.76
N ILE A 206 10.87 5.69 -16.27
CA ILE A 206 9.74 6.42 -16.89
C ILE A 206 9.97 6.78 -18.36
N GLY A 207 11.22 6.98 -18.75
CA GLY A 207 11.58 7.22 -20.13
C GLY A 207 11.33 6.05 -21.09
N LYS A 208 11.15 4.82 -20.60
CA LYS A 208 10.79 3.66 -21.45
C LYS A 208 9.46 3.87 -22.20
N VAL A 209 8.62 4.82 -21.75
CA VAL A 209 7.43 5.26 -22.48
C VAL A 209 7.73 5.75 -23.90
N GLY A 210 8.96 6.18 -24.19
CA GLY A 210 9.40 6.57 -25.54
C GLY A 210 9.94 5.44 -26.42
N ILE A 211 10.19 4.24 -25.88
CA ILE A 211 10.80 3.13 -26.63
C ILE A 211 9.72 2.35 -27.39
N PRO A 212 9.86 2.07 -28.70
CA PRO A 212 8.92 1.24 -29.44
C PRO A 212 8.77 -0.16 -28.85
N ASP A 213 7.54 -0.69 -28.81
CA ASP A 213 7.26 -2.03 -28.24
C ASP A 213 8.04 -3.13 -28.98
N SER A 214 8.25 -2.99 -30.29
CA SER A 214 9.05 -3.92 -31.11
C SER A 214 10.50 -4.04 -30.65
N ILE A 215 11.04 -3.00 -30.00
CA ILE A 215 12.38 -2.98 -29.41
C ILE A 215 12.32 -3.51 -27.98
N LEU A 216 11.38 -2.99 -27.17
CA LEU A 216 11.26 -3.33 -25.75
C LEU A 216 10.92 -4.82 -25.51
N SER A 217 10.14 -5.45 -26.40
CA SER A 217 9.73 -6.85 -26.29
C SER A 217 10.51 -7.80 -27.21
N LYS A 218 11.61 -7.35 -27.82
CA LYS A 218 12.37 -8.14 -28.80
C LYS A 218 12.98 -9.39 -28.14
N GLN A 219 12.75 -10.54 -28.76
CA GLN A 219 13.38 -11.81 -28.36
C GLN A 219 14.73 -11.94 -29.06
N GLY A 220 15.82 -11.61 -28.36
CA GLY A 220 17.19 -11.67 -28.88
C GLY A 220 17.98 -10.37 -28.66
N PRO A 221 19.25 -10.31 -29.08
CA PRO A 221 20.06 -9.10 -28.91
C PRO A 221 19.51 -7.94 -29.73
N LEU A 222 19.57 -6.74 -29.15
CA LEU A 222 19.30 -5.49 -29.85
C LEU A 222 20.48 -5.12 -30.76
N THR A 223 20.20 -4.56 -31.93
CA THR A 223 21.20 -3.92 -32.80
C THR A 223 21.65 -2.59 -32.20
N ASP A 224 22.76 -2.04 -32.70
CA ASP A 224 23.25 -0.73 -32.24
C ASP A 224 22.23 0.39 -32.44
N GLU A 225 21.47 0.35 -33.54
CA GLU A 225 20.37 1.29 -33.83
C GLU A 225 19.19 1.11 -32.85
N GLU A 226 18.86 -0.13 -32.50
CA GLU A 226 17.80 -0.44 -31.52
C GLU A 226 18.22 -0.09 -30.08
N TRP A 227 19.52 -0.05 -29.80
CA TRP A 227 20.07 0.38 -28.50
C TRP A 227 19.98 1.88 -28.28
N GLU A 228 19.95 2.68 -29.33
CA GLU A 228 19.91 4.14 -29.23
C GLU A 228 18.70 4.65 -28.41
N PRO A 229 17.44 4.26 -28.70
CA PRO A 229 16.30 4.68 -27.88
C PRO A 229 16.38 4.18 -26.43
N VAL A 230 17.02 3.03 -26.18
CA VAL A 230 17.24 2.51 -24.81
C VAL A 230 18.23 3.39 -24.05
N LYS A 231 19.32 3.83 -24.69
CA LYS A 231 20.32 4.73 -24.06
C LYS A 231 19.79 6.14 -23.81
N VAL A 232 18.83 6.59 -24.62
CA VAL A 232 18.22 7.91 -24.52
C VAL A 232 17.14 7.96 -23.43
N HIS A 233 16.58 6.83 -23.01
CA HIS A 233 15.45 6.81 -22.09
C HIS A 233 15.70 7.54 -20.74
N PRO A 234 16.89 7.54 -20.12
CA PRO A 234 17.09 8.30 -18.88
C PRO A 234 16.92 9.81 -19.09
N LYS A 235 17.38 10.33 -20.25
CA LYS A 235 17.18 11.74 -20.64
C LYS A 235 15.70 12.04 -20.85
N LEU A 236 14.97 11.15 -21.52
CA LEU A 236 13.53 11.30 -21.69
C LEU A 236 12.79 11.26 -20.35
N GLY A 237 13.23 10.42 -19.42
CA GLY A 237 12.65 10.37 -18.08
C GLY A 237 12.80 11.69 -17.32
N VAL A 238 13.98 12.33 -17.41
CA VAL A 238 14.20 13.67 -16.87
C VAL A 238 13.32 14.71 -17.55
N GLU A 239 13.20 14.68 -18.88
CA GLU A 239 12.34 15.60 -19.64
C GLU A 239 10.87 15.51 -19.22
N ILE A 240 10.37 14.31 -18.92
CA ILE A 240 9.01 14.10 -18.42
C ILE A 240 8.86 14.68 -17.01
N LEU A 241 9.81 14.39 -16.12
CA LEU A 241 9.66 14.67 -14.69
C LEU A 241 10.09 16.07 -14.27
N ARG A 242 10.91 16.78 -15.06
CA ARG A 242 11.41 18.14 -14.72
C ARG A 242 10.29 19.17 -14.52
N HIS A 243 9.09 18.88 -15.02
CA HIS A 243 7.92 19.73 -14.89
C HIS A 243 7.22 19.57 -13.53
N ILE A 244 7.60 18.57 -12.73
CA ILE A 244 7.06 18.31 -11.39
C ILE A 244 8.07 18.81 -10.36
N THR A 245 7.79 19.97 -9.75
CA THR A 245 8.70 20.65 -8.81
C THR A 245 9.17 19.76 -7.66
N ASP A 246 8.28 18.92 -7.13
CA ASP A 246 8.57 17.99 -6.03
C ASP A 246 9.58 16.89 -6.40
N LEU A 247 9.82 16.65 -7.69
CA LEU A 247 10.69 15.60 -8.20
C LEU A 247 12.06 16.09 -8.66
N VAL A 248 12.35 17.39 -8.56
CA VAL A 248 13.62 17.99 -9.02
C VAL A 248 14.83 17.30 -8.39
N ASN A 249 14.76 16.95 -7.11
CA ASN A 249 15.84 16.26 -6.39
C ASN A 249 16.08 14.82 -6.87
N CYS A 250 15.11 14.22 -7.56
CA CYS A 250 15.21 12.86 -8.09
C CYS A 250 15.91 12.82 -9.45
N LEU A 251 15.88 13.93 -10.20
CA LEU A 251 16.33 13.98 -11.61
C LEU A 251 17.78 13.52 -11.81
N PRO A 252 18.77 13.86 -10.96
CA PRO A 252 20.13 13.38 -11.14
C PRO A 252 20.25 11.85 -11.03
N ALA A 253 19.53 11.25 -10.07
CA ALA A 253 19.51 9.81 -9.89
C ALA A 253 18.83 9.10 -11.07
N ILE A 254 17.73 9.67 -11.58
CA ILE A 254 17.03 9.15 -12.76
C ILE A 254 17.88 9.31 -14.02
N LEU A 255 18.61 10.42 -14.17
CA LEU A 255 19.46 10.63 -15.33
C LEU A 255 20.57 9.59 -15.39
N HIS A 256 21.25 9.33 -14.27
CA HIS A 256 22.50 8.57 -14.24
C HIS A 256 22.38 7.14 -13.70
N HIS A 257 21.18 6.57 -13.61
CA HIS A 257 21.00 5.23 -13.03
C HIS A 257 21.67 4.09 -13.82
N HIS A 258 22.02 4.34 -15.10
CA HIS A 258 22.82 3.43 -15.93
C HIS A 258 24.30 3.83 -16.04
N GLU A 259 24.73 4.86 -15.32
CA GLU A 259 26.15 5.23 -15.25
C GLU A 259 26.92 4.19 -14.43
N ARG A 260 28.18 3.96 -14.83
CA ARG A 260 29.08 3.03 -14.17
C ARG A 260 30.18 3.80 -13.47
N TYR A 261 30.71 3.23 -12.39
CA TYR A 261 31.86 3.82 -11.68
C TYR A 261 33.11 4.01 -12.55
N ASP A 262 33.22 3.29 -13.68
CA ASP A 262 34.30 3.44 -14.66
C ASP A 262 34.01 4.45 -15.78
N GLY A 263 32.89 5.16 -15.73
CA GLY A 263 32.49 6.19 -16.70
C GLY A 263 32.08 5.65 -18.08
N LYS A 264 31.85 4.33 -18.19
CA LYS A 264 31.45 3.66 -19.44
C LYS A 264 29.94 3.44 -19.53
N GLY A 265 29.17 4.02 -18.61
CA GLY A 265 27.71 3.93 -18.63
C GLY A 265 27.09 5.01 -19.52
N TYR A 266 25.79 5.21 -19.32
CA TYR A 266 25.03 6.25 -20.01
C TYR A 266 24.04 6.91 -19.05
N PRO A 267 23.67 8.19 -19.30
CA PRO A 267 24.16 9.08 -20.33
C PRO A 267 25.47 9.75 -19.91
N SER A 268 26.52 9.52 -20.71
CA SER A 268 27.81 10.23 -20.64
C SER A 268 27.80 11.50 -21.47
#